data_AF-A0AAV0WRF6-F1
#
_entry.id   AF-A0AAV0WRF6-F1
#
_cell.length_a   1.000
_cell.length_b   1.000
_cell.length_c   1.000
_cell.angle_alpha   90.00
_cell.angle_beta   90.00
_cell.angle_gamma   90.00
#
_symmetry.space_group_name_H-M   'P 1'
#
loop_
_entity.id
_entity.type
_entity.pdbx_description
1 polymer ?
#
loop_
_entity_poly.entity_id
_entity_poly.type
_entity_poly.pdbx_seq_one_letter_code
_entity_poly.pdbx_strand_id
1 'polypeptide(L)'
;MDVLTLYNILEDEADEELLLLANYFRDEEDEMFIERSREGCYNILVERRLIDNEIRFRAYFRVSLELFNYILDYIKDDIKRRPSNRVKRPISPEEKLALTLR
;
A
#
# COMPACT_ATOMS: atom_id res chain seq x y z
N MET A 1 -21.25 12.08 -20.30
CA MET A 1 -21.05 12.47 -18.89
C MET A 1 -20.23 11.36 -18.27
N ASP A 2 -19.05 11.65 -17.75
CA ASP A 2 -18.17 10.60 -17.20
C ASP A 2 -18.73 10.13 -15.84
N VAL A 3 -18.52 8.86 -15.50
CA VAL A 3 -19.00 8.24 -14.26
C VAL A 3 -18.50 9.00 -13.04
N LEU A 4 -17.25 9.49 -13.08
CA LEU A 4 -16.64 10.33 -12.06
C LEU A 4 -17.37 11.68 -11.93
N THR A 5 -17.78 12.28 -13.05
CA THR A 5 -18.54 13.54 -13.07
C THR A 5 -19.93 13.35 -12.47
N LEU A 6 -20.62 12.26 -12.81
CA LEU A 6 -21.94 11.93 -12.23
C LEU A 6 -21.84 11.65 -10.72
N TYR A 7 -20.73 11.05 -10.27
CA TYR A 7 -20.47 10.73 -8.88
C TYR A 7 -20.20 11.95 -8.01
N ASN A 8 -19.42 12.92 -8.50
CA ASN A 8 -19.18 14.17 -7.77
C ASN A 8 -20.49 14.96 -7.58
N ILE A 9 -21.38 14.90 -8.58
CA ILE A 9 -22.71 15.52 -8.49
C ILE A 9 -23.60 14.77 -7.48
N LEU A 10 -23.47 13.45 -7.38
CA LEU A 10 -24.20 12.64 -6.38
C LEU A 10 -23.62 12.79 -4.96
N GLU A 11 -22.31 12.91 -4.77
CA GLU A 11 -21.71 13.06 -3.43
C GLU A 11 -22.16 14.36 -2.72
N ASP A 12 -22.47 15.42 -3.48
CA ASP A 12 -22.90 16.71 -2.94
C ASP A 12 -24.42 16.80 -2.61
N GLU A 13 -25.27 15.92 -3.18
CA GLU A 13 -26.75 15.97 -3.02
C GLU A 13 -27.44 14.63 -2.68
N ALA A 14 -26.74 13.49 -2.61
CA ALA A 14 -27.37 12.17 -2.50
C ALA A 14 -27.61 11.68 -1.06
N ASP A 15 -28.73 10.98 -0.88
CA ASP A 15 -29.10 10.26 0.33
C ASP A 15 -28.07 9.15 0.68
N GLU A 16 -27.96 8.82 1.97
CA GLU A 16 -27.01 7.84 2.52
C GLU A 16 -27.08 6.46 1.83
N GLU A 17 -28.27 6.08 1.35
CA GLU A 17 -28.52 4.83 0.61
C GLU A 17 -27.90 4.82 -0.80
N LEU A 18 -27.87 5.97 -1.48
CA LEU A 18 -27.21 6.15 -2.78
C LEU A 18 -25.68 6.11 -2.62
N LEU A 19 -25.14 6.71 -1.56
CA LEU A 19 -23.72 6.60 -1.21
C LEU A 19 -23.32 5.15 -0.93
N LEU A 20 -24.17 4.38 -0.25
CA LEU A 20 -23.93 2.97 0.03
C LEU A 20 -23.90 2.13 -1.26
N LEU A 21 -24.88 2.34 -2.15
CA LEU A 21 -24.98 1.66 -3.44
C LEU A 21 -23.78 1.99 -4.34
N ALA A 22 -23.37 3.26 -4.36
CA ALA A 22 -22.24 3.70 -5.16
C ALA A 22 -20.90 3.14 -4.64
N ASN A 23 -20.77 2.92 -3.33
CA ASN A 23 -19.63 2.23 -2.74
C ASN A 23 -19.64 0.72 -3.05
N TYR A 24 -20.82 0.09 -3.12
CA TYR A 24 -20.97 -1.31 -3.52
C TYR A 24 -20.48 -1.55 -4.97
N PHE A 25 -20.75 -0.61 -5.87
CA PHE A 25 -20.24 -0.66 -7.25
C PHE A 25 -18.75 -0.31 -7.40
N ARG A 26 -18.10 0.25 -6.37
CA ARG A 26 -16.66 0.52 -6.32
C ARG A 26 -15.83 -0.70 -5.93
N ASP A 27 -16.41 -1.90 -5.96
CA ASP A 27 -15.73 -3.09 -5.46
C ASP A 27 -14.54 -3.55 -6.31
N GLU A 28 -14.38 -3.01 -7.52
CA GLU A 28 -13.21 -3.24 -8.34
C GLU A 28 -12.00 -2.51 -7.74
N GLU A 29 -11.10 -3.31 -7.16
CA GLU A 29 -9.77 -2.84 -6.78
C GLU A 29 -8.95 -2.61 -8.07
N ASP A 30 -8.27 -1.47 -8.15
CA ASP A 30 -7.41 -1.15 -9.31
C ASP A 30 -6.40 -2.29 -9.54
N GLU A 31 -6.30 -2.73 -10.80
CA GLU A 31 -5.40 -3.82 -11.23
C GLU A 31 -3.97 -3.58 -10.76
N MET A 32 -3.50 -2.33 -10.76
CA MET A 32 -2.19 -1.95 -10.24
C MET A 32 -2.00 -2.39 -8.78
N PHE A 33 -3.01 -2.21 -7.92
CA PHE A 33 -2.93 -2.59 -6.51
C PHE A 33 -3.01 -4.09 -6.29
N ILE A 34 -3.73 -4.80 -7.16
CA ILE A 34 -3.78 -6.26 -7.17
C ILE A 34 -2.41 -6.81 -7.58
N GLU A 35 -1.84 -6.28 -8.66
CA GLU A 35 -0.60 -6.80 -9.24
C GLU A 35 0.66 -6.38 -8.49
N ARG A 36 0.59 -5.35 -7.62
CA ARG A 36 1.74 -4.91 -6.80
C ARG A 36 2.34 -6.04 -5.96
N SER A 37 1.53 -6.98 -5.46
CA SER A 37 2.07 -8.13 -4.71
C SER A 37 2.93 -9.06 -5.59
N ARG A 38 2.65 -9.11 -6.90
CA ARG A 38 3.37 -9.96 -7.86
C ARG A 38 4.55 -9.23 -8.48
N GLU A 39 4.37 -7.97 -8.84
CA GLU A 39 5.28 -7.17 -9.68
C GLU A 39 6.10 -6.15 -8.89
N GLY A 40 5.69 -5.85 -7.66
CA GLY A 40 6.32 -4.85 -6.81
C GLY A 40 7.77 -5.18 -6.51
N CYS A 41 8.64 -4.17 -6.66
CA CYS A 41 10.07 -4.29 -6.41
C CYS A 41 10.36 -4.81 -5.00
N TYR A 42 9.59 -4.40 -3.99
CA TYR A 42 9.74 -4.90 -2.64
C TYR A 42 9.59 -6.43 -2.55
N ASN A 43 8.50 -6.99 -3.08
CA ASN A 43 8.26 -8.43 -3.05
C ASN A 43 9.29 -9.20 -3.89
N ILE A 44 9.67 -8.67 -5.06
CA ILE A 44 10.61 -9.36 -5.96
C ILE A 44 12.06 -9.29 -5.48
N LEU A 45 12.51 -8.12 -5.02
CA LEU A 45 13.89 -7.87 -4.66
C LEU A 45 14.12 -8.05 -3.17
N VAL A 46 13.35 -7.37 -2.33
CA VAL A 46 13.59 -7.34 -0.89
C VAL A 46 13.24 -8.69 -0.28
N GLU A 47 12.00 -9.15 -0.45
CA GLU A 47 11.55 -10.41 0.15
C GLU A 47 12.26 -11.64 -0.42
N ARG A 48 12.40 -11.74 -1.76
CA ARG A 48 12.93 -12.96 -2.39
C ARG A 48 14.45 -13.00 -2.52
N ARG A 49 15.17 -11.88 -2.45
CA ARG A 49 16.61 -11.83 -2.78
C ARG A 49 17.49 -11.23 -1.71
N LEU A 50 16.97 -10.31 -0.89
CA LEU A 50 17.77 -9.57 0.09
C LEU A 50 17.60 -10.12 1.50
N ILE A 51 16.39 -10.50 1.92
CA ILE A 51 16.12 -10.98 3.29
C ILE A 51 17.01 -12.17 3.70
N ASP A 52 17.26 -13.12 2.80
CA ASP A 52 18.08 -14.31 3.09
C ASP A 52 19.59 -14.05 3.05
N ASN A 53 20.03 -12.84 2.72
CA ASN A 53 21.45 -12.51 2.57
C ASN A 53 21.78 -11.17 3.22
N GLU A 54 22.19 -11.22 4.49
CA GLU A 54 22.55 -10.06 5.30
C GLU A 54 23.58 -9.13 4.64
N ILE A 55 24.57 -9.69 3.93
CA ILE A 55 25.60 -8.89 3.25
C ILE A 55 24.96 -8.06 2.13
N ARG A 56 24.10 -8.67 1.31
CA ARG A 56 23.38 -7.96 0.25
C ARG A 56 22.35 -6.99 0.80
N PHE A 57 21.61 -7.40 1.83
CA PHE A 57 20.65 -6.54 2.52
C PHE A 57 21.32 -5.27 3.02
N ARG A 58 22.41 -5.41 3.76
CA ARG A 58 23.18 -4.30 4.31
C ARG A 58 23.84 -3.44 3.23
N ALA A 59 24.33 -4.06 2.15
CA ALA A 59 24.87 -3.30 1.02
C ALA A 59 23.79 -2.44 0.34
N TYR A 60 22.57 -2.97 0.24
CA TYR A 60 21.44 -2.32 -0.41
C TYR A 60 20.83 -1.20 0.44
N PHE A 61 20.43 -1.50 1.68
CA PHE A 61 19.75 -0.56 2.57
C PHE A 61 20.68 0.27 3.47
N ARG A 62 21.98 -0.04 3.50
CA ARG A 62 22.97 0.58 4.41
C ARG A 62 22.68 0.39 5.91
N VAL A 63 21.77 -0.53 6.24
CA VAL A 63 21.44 -0.96 7.61
C VAL A 63 21.41 -2.48 7.68
N SER A 64 21.67 -3.06 8.87
CA SER A 64 21.49 -4.50 9.07
C SER A 64 20.01 -4.87 9.08
N LEU A 65 19.69 -6.15 8.82
CA LEU A 65 18.31 -6.63 8.93
C LEU A 65 17.74 -6.43 10.34
N GLU A 66 18.56 -6.64 11.36
CA GLU A 66 18.20 -6.39 12.76
C GLU A 66 17.81 -4.92 12.99
N LEU A 67 18.62 -3.98 12.52
CA LEU A 67 18.34 -2.55 12.68
C LEU A 67 17.11 -2.13 11.86
N PHE A 68 16.93 -2.70 10.67
CA PHE A 68 15.74 -2.47 9.86
C PHE A 68 14.48 -2.88 10.61
N ASN A 69 14.46 -4.09 11.17
CA ASN A 69 13.32 -4.60 11.94
C ASN A 69 13.10 -3.80 13.22
N TYR A 70 14.17 -3.40 13.91
CA TYR A 70 14.08 -2.55 15.08
C TYR A 70 13.41 -1.19 14.77
N ILE A 71 13.84 -0.53 13.69
CA ILE A 71 13.25 0.74 13.24
C ILE A 71 11.80 0.51 12.86
N LEU A 72 11.53 -0.54 12.07
CA LEU A 72 10.20 -0.88 11.63
C LEU A 72 9.27 -1.05 12.83
N ASP A 73 9.60 -1.89 13.80
CA ASP A 73 8.77 -2.15 14.97
C ASP A 73 8.50 -0.86 15.78
N TYR A 74 9.46 0.07 15.82
CA TYR A 74 9.29 1.35 16.50
C TYR A 74 8.29 2.29 15.80
N ILE A 75 8.28 2.34 14.47
CA ILE A 75 7.45 3.30 13.69
C ILE A 75 6.24 2.66 13.01
N LYS A 76 6.09 1.33 13.10
CA LYS A 76 5.15 0.53 12.30
C LYS A 76 3.73 1.07 12.37
N ASP A 77 3.27 1.36 13.57
CA ASP A 77 1.90 1.82 13.81
C ASP A 77 1.67 3.26 13.31
N ASP A 78 2.70 4.12 13.35
CA ASP A 78 2.65 5.49 12.86
C ASP A 78 2.58 5.56 11.33
N ILE A 79 3.32 4.67 10.65
CA ILE A 79 3.37 4.64 9.19
C ILE A 79 2.33 3.69 8.58
N LYS A 80 1.61 2.90 9.39
CA LYS A 80 0.56 2.01 8.91
C LYS A 80 -0.64 2.79 8.44
N ARG A 81 -1.15 2.43 7.26
CA ARG A 81 -2.40 2.98 6.73
C ARG A 81 -3.45 1.89 6.74
N ARG A 82 -4.64 2.19 7.28
CA ARG A 82 -5.78 1.27 7.21
C ARG A 82 -6.33 1.24 5.77
N PRO A 83 -6.81 0.08 5.29
CA PRO A 83 -7.61 0.00 4.09
C PRO A 83 -8.77 1.00 4.11
N SER A 84 -9.14 1.48 2.93
CA SER A 84 -10.28 2.38 2.72
C SER A 84 -10.97 2.03 1.42
N ASN A 85 -12.18 2.54 1.20
CA ASN A 85 -12.93 2.31 -0.05
C ASN A 85 -12.14 2.75 -1.30
N ARG A 86 -11.28 3.77 -1.17
CA ARG A 86 -10.43 4.25 -2.27
C ARG A 86 -9.14 3.44 -2.47
N VAL A 87 -8.60 2.89 -1.38
CA VAL A 87 -7.34 2.14 -1.39
C VAL A 87 -7.52 0.93 -0.49
N LYS A 88 -7.94 -0.17 -1.10
CA LYS A 88 -8.22 -1.44 -0.42
C LYS A 88 -6.94 -2.13 0.07
N ARG A 89 -5.85 -2.06 -0.71
CA ARG A 89 -4.49 -2.52 -0.33
C ARG A 89 -3.49 -1.36 -0.22
N PRO A 90 -3.45 -0.66 0.93
CA PRO A 90 -2.40 0.34 1.17
C PRO A 90 -1.01 -0.30 1.17
N ILE A 91 0.01 0.50 0.82
CA ILE A 91 1.42 0.10 0.90
C ILE A 91 1.75 -0.29 2.36
N SER A 92 2.44 -1.42 2.55
CA SER A 92 2.76 -1.92 3.88
C SER A 92 3.79 -1.03 4.59
N PRO A 93 3.82 -1.01 5.94
CA PRO A 93 4.89 -0.35 6.70
C PRO A 93 6.29 -0.76 6.26
N GLU A 94 6.48 -2.05 5.99
CA GLU A 94 7.73 -2.65 5.54
C GLU A 94 8.16 -2.08 4.17
N GLU A 95 7.22 -2.03 3.21
CA GLU A 95 7.44 -1.42 1.90
C GLU A 95 7.80 0.07 2.02
N LYS A 96 7.10 0.81 2.88
CA LYS A 96 7.35 2.25 3.10
C LYS A 96 8.74 2.49 3.67
N LEU A 97 9.14 1.70 4.66
CA LEU A 97 10.48 1.81 5.23
C LEU A 97 11.55 1.47 4.19
N ALA A 98 11.36 0.39 3.43
CA ALA A 98 12.26 0.00 2.36
C ALA A 98 12.39 1.08 1.27
N LEU A 99 11.29 1.73 0.89
CA LEU A 99 11.30 2.87 -0.04
C LEU A 99 11.97 4.11 0.55
N THR A 100 11.85 4.34 1.87
CA THR A 100 12.44 5.52 2.51
C THR A 100 13.96 5.42 2.64
N LEU A 101 14.48 4.20 2.83
CA LEU A 101 15.92 3.94 2.92
C LEU A 101 16.62 3.91 1.55
N ARG A 102 15.89 4.07 0.43
CA ARG A 102 16.43 3.96 -0.92
C ARG A 102 16.09 5.16 -1.81
#